data_AF-A0A8H4NHQ5-F1
#
_entry.id   AF-A0A8H4NHQ5-F1
#
_cell.length_a   1.000
_cell.length_b   1.000
_cell.length_c   1.000
_cell.angle_alpha   90.00
_cell.angle_beta   90.00
_cell.angle_gamma   90.00
#
_symmetry.space_group_name_H-M   'P 1'
#
loop_
_entity.id
_entity.type
_entity.pdbx_description
1 polymer ?
#
loop_
_entity_poly.entity_id
_entity_poly.type
_entity_poly.pdbx_seq_one_letter_code
_entity_poly.pdbx_strand_id
1 'polypeptide(L)'
;MFHSKAILTEDIWQRHHDFVPPARRKDVALHYERAKLMCRHSDLTLHDIEKLTKKFWDFHFDRTLSHFAKERPDLQDLLTKLLSFEICGQFMLTEIGHGLDARNLETTATLQADGSFELHTPTTAASKVMPPTTPYCGMPRVAIVFARLMVHGKSQGVKPFVVFLSDADAMRPGVSSRMLPTRPGTKPLDHSITTFNHVQLPSNALLGSPAKPTNERAEFLRHIRRVAVGTLSLSIMGISAIRIGTRIATLYSERRTITAP
;
A
#
# COMPACT_ATOMS: atom_id res chain seq x y z
N MET A 1 -23.95 14.91 -11.58
CA MET A 1 -24.33 15.42 -10.24
C MET A 1 -23.30 14.90 -9.25
N PHE A 2 -22.56 15.77 -8.57
CA PHE A 2 -21.47 15.35 -7.68
C PHE A 2 -22.04 14.76 -6.37
N HIS A 3 -21.89 13.45 -6.18
CA HIS A 3 -22.22 12.73 -4.94
C HIS A 3 -21.39 13.15 -3.71
N SER A 4 -20.51 14.16 -3.83
CA SER A 4 -19.61 14.60 -2.77
C SER A 4 -20.28 15.42 -1.67
N LYS A 5 -21.45 16.04 -1.92
CA LYS A 5 -22.12 16.87 -0.89
C LYS A 5 -22.57 16.08 0.34
N ALA A 6 -23.09 14.87 0.15
CA ALA A 6 -23.51 14.01 1.25
C ALA A 6 -22.33 13.55 2.12
N ILE A 7 -21.15 13.35 1.52
CA ILE A 7 -19.94 12.96 2.25
C ILE A 7 -19.45 14.11 3.14
N LEU A 8 -19.50 15.34 2.66
CA LEU A 8 -18.98 16.52 3.37
C LEU A 8 -19.85 16.98 4.56
N THR A 9 -21.03 16.39 4.75
CA THR A 9 -21.93 16.63 5.89
C THR A 9 -21.74 15.65 7.04
N GLU A 10 -20.96 14.58 6.86
CA GLU A 10 -20.65 13.63 7.92
C GLU A 10 -19.72 14.25 8.97
N ASP A 11 -20.02 14.05 10.26
CA ASP A 11 -19.28 14.59 11.43
C ASP A 11 -17.80 14.22 11.44
N ILE A 12 -17.44 13.18 10.69
CA ILE A 12 -16.06 12.73 10.56
C ILE A 12 -15.18 13.72 9.80
N TRP A 13 -15.68 14.72 9.06
CA TRP A 13 -14.84 15.64 8.27
C TRP A 13 -14.64 17.00 8.95
N GLN A 14 -13.41 17.26 9.44
CA GLN A 14 -13.04 18.52 10.09
C GLN A 14 -12.51 19.55 9.08
N ARG A 15 -12.96 20.80 9.18
CA ARG A 15 -12.71 21.87 8.17
C ARG A 15 -11.66 22.93 8.56
N HIS A 16 -11.01 22.84 9.73
CA HIS A 16 -10.44 24.04 10.39
C HIS A 16 -9.00 23.96 10.94
N HIS A 17 -8.13 23.03 10.53
CA HIS A 17 -6.76 22.99 11.09
C HIS A 17 -5.64 22.94 10.05
N ASP A 18 -4.89 24.06 9.96
CA ASP A 18 -3.65 24.20 9.18
C ASP A 18 -2.41 23.67 9.92
N PHE A 19 -2.52 23.36 11.22
CA PHE A 19 -1.48 22.71 12.01
C PHE A 19 -2.07 21.52 12.77
N VAL A 20 -1.59 20.32 12.46
CA VAL A 20 -2.08 19.08 13.08
C VAL A 20 -0.93 18.43 13.85
N PRO A 21 -1.09 18.07 15.13
CA PRO A 21 -0.08 17.30 15.88
C PRO A 21 0.19 15.93 15.23
N PRO A 22 1.21 15.16 15.70
CA PRO A 22 1.41 13.79 15.25
C PRO A 22 0.12 12.97 15.31
N ALA A 23 -0.12 12.16 14.27
CA ALA A 23 -1.35 11.38 14.18
C ALA A 23 -1.46 10.41 15.37
N ARG A 24 -2.50 10.59 16.20
CA ARG A 24 -2.81 9.63 17.27
C ARG A 24 -3.50 8.41 16.66
N ARG A 25 -3.53 7.30 17.39
CA ARG A 25 -4.22 6.06 16.95
C ARG A 25 -5.64 6.34 16.44
N LYS A 26 -6.41 7.17 17.15
CA LYS A 26 -7.77 7.57 16.74
C LYS A 26 -7.84 8.34 15.42
N ASP A 27 -6.82 9.17 15.13
CA ASP A 27 -6.80 9.99 13.92
C ASP A 27 -6.49 9.09 12.69
N VAL A 28 -5.61 8.10 12.87
CA VAL A 28 -5.33 7.06 11.87
C VAL A 28 -6.58 6.19 11.64
N ALA A 29 -7.19 5.66 12.69
CA ALA A 29 -8.41 4.85 12.58
C ALA A 29 -9.53 5.60 11.84
N LEU A 30 -9.76 6.87 12.16
CA LEU A 30 -10.76 7.71 11.49
C LEU A 30 -10.48 7.86 9.99
N HIS A 31 -9.21 7.99 9.59
CA HIS A 31 -8.85 8.07 8.18
C HIS A 31 -9.15 6.78 7.43
N TYR A 32 -8.89 5.62 8.04
CA TYR A 32 -9.25 4.34 7.47
C TYR A 32 -10.76 4.11 7.41
N GLU A 33 -11.53 4.59 8.39
CA GLU A 33 -13.00 4.55 8.32
C GLU A 33 -13.54 5.45 7.19
N ARG A 34 -12.97 6.65 6.99
CA ARG A 34 -13.29 7.49 5.82
C ARG A 34 -12.98 6.77 4.51
N ALA A 35 -11.82 6.12 4.40
CA ALA A 35 -11.44 5.35 3.22
C ALA A 35 -12.39 4.17 2.97
N LYS A 36 -12.78 3.45 4.03
CA LYS A 36 -13.75 2.36 4.00
C LYS A 36 -15.12 2.81 3.49
N LEU A 37 -15.61 3.97 3.97
CA LEU A 37 -16.86 4.55 3.50
C LEU A 37 -16.78 4.90 2.01
N MET A 38 -15.68 5.49 1.55
CA MET A 38 -15.47 5.74 0.12
C MET A 38 -15.48 4.44 -0.71
N CYS A 39 -14.87 3.37 -0.21
CA CYS A 39 -14.89 2.04 -0.85
C CYS A 39 -16.28 1.45 -0.94
N ARG A 40 -17.04 1.50 0.15
CA ARG A 40 -18.41 0.97 0.16
C ARG A 40 -19.33 1.77 -0.76
N HIS A 41 -19.17 3.08 -0.82
CA HIS A 41 -19.97 3.94 -1.70
C HIS A 41 -19.61 3.83 -3.18
N SER A 42 -18.40 3.40 -3.53
CA SER A 42 -18.03 3.24 -4.94
C SER A 42 -18.65 2.02 -5.60
N ASP A 43 -19.15 1.06 -4.80
CA ASP A 43 -19.78 -0.18 -5.27
C ASP A 43 -18.92 -0.88 -6.33
N LEU A 44 -17.61 -0.94 -6.05
CA LEU A 44 -16.60 -1.45 -6.96
C LEU A 44 -16.59 -2.99 -6.93
N THR A 45 -16.79 -3.63 -8.08
CA THR A 45 -16.79 -5.10 -8.17
C THR A 45 -15.47 -5.66 -8.72
N LEU A 46 -15.25 -6.97 -8.56
CA LEU A 46 -14.13 -7.66 -9.23
C LEU A 46 -14.23 -7.56 -10.76
N HIS A 47 -15.43 -7.49 -11.32
CA HIS A 47 -15.66 -7.27 -12.75
C HIS A 47 -15.20 -5.88 -13.20
N ASP A 48 -15.58 -4.84 -12.47
CA ASP A 48 -15.13 -3.46 -12.73
C ASP A 48 -13.61 -3.35 -12.76
N ILE A 49 -13.02 -4.13 -11.87
CA ILE A 49 -11.59 -4.32 -11.72
C ILE A 49 -10.99 -5.01 -12.94
N GLU A 50 -11.45 -6.20 -13.30
CA GLU A 50 -10.88 -6.99 -14.40
C GLU A 50 -11.03 -6.31 -15.76
N LYS A 51 -12.16 -5.63 -15.98
CA LYS A 51 -12.49 -4.97 -17.24
C LYS A 51 -12.08 -3.51 -17.30
N LEU A 52 -11.49 -2.97 -16.23
CA LEU A 52 -11.10 -1.56 -16.12
C LEU A 52 -12.27 -0.62 -16.48
N THR A 53 -13.46 -0.91 -15.96
CA THR A 53 -14.66 -0.13 -16.24
C THR A 53 -14.52 1.30 -15.73
N LYS A 54 -15.45 2.17 -16.11
CA LYS A 54 -15.45 3.57 -15.64
C LYS A 54 -15.38 3.68 -14.11
N LYS A 55 -16.12 2.82 -13.37
CA LYS A 55 -16.08 2.76 -11.89
C LYS A 55 -14.66 2.57 -11.36
N PHE A 56 -13.84 1.74 -12.03
CA PHE A 56 -12.44 1.55 -11.63
C PHE A 56 -11.59 2.81 -11.81
N TRP A 57 -11.71 3.50 -12.94
CA TRP A 57 -10.95 4.73 -13.17
C TRP A 57 -11.36 5.86 -12.25
N ASP A 58 -12.63 5.89 -11.87
CA ASP A 58 -13.18 6.85 -10.91
C ASP A 58 -12.68 6.58 -9.46
N PHE A 59 -12.29 5.35 -9.14
CA PHE A 59 -11.98 4.92 -7.77
C PHE A 59 -10.48 4.64 -7.47
N HIS A 60 -9.72 4.30 -8.51
CA HIS A 60 -8.27 4.04 -8.54
C HIS A 60 -7.61 3.41 -7.28
N PHE A 61 -7.56 2.07 -7.26
CA PHE A 61 -6.74 1.25 -6.35
C PHE A 61 -5.59 0.53 -7.08
N ASP A 62 -4.46 0.33 -6.39
CA ASP A 62 -3.37 -0.53 -6.86
C ASP A 62 -3.73 -2.02 -6.65
N ARG A 63 -3.52 -2.85 -7.70
CA ARG A 63 -4.03 -4.22 -7.77
C ARG A 63 -2.97 -5.21 -8.23
N THR A 64 -1.91 -5.37 -7.43
CA THR A 64 -0.86 -6.36 -7.72
C THR A 64 -1.39 -7.80 -7.62
N LEU A 65 -2.25 -8.12 -6.64
CA LEU A 65 -2.80 -9.48 -6.43
C LEU A 65 -3.69 -9.96 -7.59
N SER A 66 -4.44 -9.07 -8.25
CA SER A 66 -5.38 -9.46 -9.31
C SER A 66 -4.70 -10.09 -10.52
N HIS A 67 -3.39 -9.85 -10.70
CA HIS A 67 -2.60 -10.52 -11.74
C HIS A 67 -2.56 -12.05 -11.55
N PHE A 68 -2.57 -12.51 -10.29
CA PHE A 68 -2.46 -13.92 -9.94
C PHE A 68 -3.83 -14.58 -9.76
N ALA A 69 -4.90 -13.80 -9.61
CA ALA A 69 -6.24 -14.28 -9.24
C ALA A 69 -6.80 -15.39 -10.15
N LYS A 70 -6.54 -15.34 -11.46
CA LYS A 70 -7.03 -16.35 -12.42
C LYS A 70 -6.45 -17.74 -12.17
N GLU A 71 -5.19 -17.81 -11.75
CA GLU A 71 -4.44 -19.06 -11.53
C GLU A 71 -4.44 -19.47 -10.05
N ARG A 72 -5.02 -18.63 -9.18
CA ARG A 72 -4.99 -18.77 -7.72
C ARG A 72 -6.39 -18.56 -7.12
N PRO A 73 -7.28 -19.57 -7.23
CA PRO A 73 -8.64 -19.50 -6.68
C PRO A 73 -8.65 -19.25 -5.17
N ASP A 74 -7.62 -19.69 -4.45
CA ASP A 74 -7.43 -19.47 -3.02
C ASP A 74 -7.30 -17.99 -2.64
N LEU A 75 -6.98 -17.10 -3.60
CA LEU A 75 -6.94 -15.65 -3.36
C LEU A 75 -8.32 -14.97 -3.45
N GLN A 76 -9.38 -15.66 -3.88
CA GLN A 76 -10.69 -15.01 -4.11
C GLN A 76 -11.30 -14.42 -2.84
N ASP A 77 -11.25 -15.14 -1.72
CA ASP A 77 -11.74 -14.64 -0.42
C ASP A 77 -10.93 -13.41 0.03
N LEU A 78 -9.60 -13.47 -0.08
CA LEU A 78 -8.72 -12.36 0.25
C LEU A 78 -9.00 -11.13 -0.62
N LEU A 79 -9.18 -11.32 -1.93
CA LEU A 79 -9.52 -10.25 -2.85
C LEU A 79 -10.87 -9.64 -2.50
N THR A 80 -11.88 -10.44 -2.19
CA THR A 80 -13.20 -9.95 -1.78
C THR A 80 -13.09 -9.07 -0.54
N LYS A 81 -12.36 -9.52 0.49
CA LYS A 81 -12.12 -8.75 1.73
C LYS A 81 -11.32 -7.47 1.52
N LEU A 82 -10.37 -7.47 0.57
CA LEU A 82 -9.63 -6.26 0.19
C LEU A 82 -10.53 -5.25 -0.52
N LEU A 83 -11.47 -5.71 -1.35
CA LEU A 83 -12.41 -4.84 -2.08
C LEU A 83 -13.52 -4.28 -1.20
N SER A 84 -14.00 -5.06 -0.23
CA SER A 84 -14.96 -4.59 0.77
C SER A 84 -14.31 -3.76 1.89
N PHE A 85 -12.97 -3.64 1.86
CA PHE A 85 -12.16 -2.92 2.85
C PHE A 85 -12.33 -3.49 4.27
N GLU A 86 -12.54 -4.80 4.38
CA GLU A 86 -12.48 -5.57 5.63
C GLU A 86 -11.04 -5.84 6.07
N ILE A 87 -10.13 -5.94 5.09
CA ILE A 87 -8.69 -6.08 5.29
C ILE A 87 -7.99 -4.98 4.50
N CYS A 88 -6.91 -4.42 5.06
CA CYS A 88 -6.08 -3.44 4.36
C CYS A 88 -4.86 -4.11 3.71
N GLY A 89 -4.72 -3.95 2.39
CA GLY A 89 -3.60 -4.46 1.61
C GLY A 89 -2.42 -3.50 1.52
N GLN A 90 -1.20 -4.01 1.68
CA GLN A 90 0.04 -3.25 1.55
C GLN A 90 0.92 -3.81 0.41
N PHE A 91 1.68 -2.93 -0.22
CA PHE A 91 2.69 -3.28 -1.22
C PHE A 91 4.08 -2.98 -0.64
N MET A 92 4.86 -4.00 -0.33
CA MET A 92 6.12 -3.89 0.42
C MET A 92 7.31 -4.29 -0.43
N LEU A 93 7.74 -3.35 -1.28
CA LEU A 93 8.92 -3.49 -2.13
C LEU A 93 10.16 -2.85 -1.49
N THR A 94 10.06 -1.55 -1.20
CA THR A 94 11.15 -0.69 -0.71
C THR A 94 11.69 -1.13 0.64
N GLU A 95 13.02 -1.14 0.74
CA GLU A 95 13.78 -1.33 1.97
C GLU A 95 14.52 -0.05 2.35
N ILE A 96 14.98 0.05 3.60
CA ILE A 96 15.78 1.20 4.07
C ILE A 96 17.03 1.38 3.19
N GLY A 97 17.71 0.28 2.87
CA GLY A 97 18.90 0.29 2.01
C GLY A 97 18.58 0.36 0.51
N HIS A 98 17.39 -0.05 0.08
CA HIS A 98 17.07 -0.27 -1.34
C HIS A 98 15.72 0.34 -1.74
N GLY A 99 15.78 1.52 -2.34
CA GLY A 99 14.63 2.21 -2.96
C GLY A 99 14.60 2.08 -4.47
N LEU A 100 15.36 2.94 -5.16
CA LEU A 100 15.49 2.92 -6.62
C LEU A 100 16.15 1.63 -7.13
N ASP A 101 16.97 0.99 -6.30
CA ASP A 101 17.65 -0.27 -6.60
C ASP A 101 17.00 -1.49 -5.92
N ALA A 102 15.66 -1.52 -5.86
CA ALA A 102 14.91 -2.59 -5.20
C ALA A 102 15.16 -4.02 -5.73
N ARG A 103 15.89 -4.19 -6.85
CA ARG A 103 16.34 -5.51 -7.33
C ARG A 103 17.40 -6.14 -6.42
N ASN A 104 18.14 -5.29 -5.71
CA ASN A 104 19.19 -5.70 -4.77
C ASN A 104 18.70 -5.78 -3.33
N LEU A 105 17.38 -5.82 -3.13
CA LEU A 105 16.78 -6.03 -1.82
C LEU A 105 17.32 -7.29 -1.11
N GLU A 106 17.28 -7.23 0.21
CA GLU A 106 17.96 -8.14 1.12
C GLU A 106 16.99 -9.02 1.94
N THR A 107 15.71 -8.63 2.10
CA THR A 107 14.71 -9.50 2.75
C THR A 107 14.69 -10.86 2.06
N THR A 108 14.77 -11.96 2.80
CA THR A 108 14.80 -13.32 2.26
C THR A 108 13.52 -14.08 2.58
N ALA A 109 13.13 -14.99 1.69
CA ALA A 109 12.13 -16.02 1.95
C ALA A 109 12.76 -17.37 1.60
N THR A 110 13.03 -18.20 2.61
CA THR A 110 13.74 -19.47 2.45
C THR A 110 12.76 -20.63 2.37
N LEU A 111 12.81 -21.39 1.28
CA LEU A 111 12.00 -22.60 1.10
C LEU A 111 12.42 -23.68 2.11
N GLN A 112 11.44 -24.19 2.85
CA GLN A 112 11.59 -25.25 3.85
C GLN A 112 11.32 -26.63 3.23
N ALA A 113 11.69 -27.68 3.97
CA ALA A 113 11.54 -29.07 3.52
C ALA A 113 10.07 -29.49 3.31
N ASP A 114 9.15 -28.92 4.06
CA ASP A 114 7.70 -29.16 3.97
C ASP A 114 7.01 -28.31 2.88
N GLY A 115 7.79 -27.53 2.12
CA GLY A 115 7.29 -26.62 1.08
C GLY A 115 6.79 -25.27 1.60
N SER A 116 6.85 -25.02 2.91
CA SER A 116 6.60 -23.71 3.51
C SER A 116 7.77 -22.75 3.26
N PHE A 117 7.62 -21.48 3.65
CA PHE A 117 8.70 -20.50 3.54
C PHE A 117 8.95 -19.79 4.87
N GLU A 118 10.21 -19.54 5.18
CA GLU A 118 10.60 -18.67 6.30
C GLU A 118 11.01 -17.30 5.77
N LEU A 119 10.29 -16.26 6.16
CA LEU A 119 10.55 -14.88 5.79
C LEU A 119 11.38 -14.17 6.87
N HIS A 120 12.48 -13.54 6.46
CA HIS A 120 13.40 -12.90 7.38
C HIS A 120 14.00 -11.59 6.85
N THR A 121 14.22 -10.65 7.78
CA THR A 121 14.93 -9.39 7.59
C THR A 121 16.35 -9.56 8.16
N PRO A 122 17.37 -9.84 7.33
CA PRO A 122 18.71 -10.20 7.84
C PRO A 122 19.51 -9.01 8.41
N THR A 123 19.22 -7.79 7.96
CA THR A 123 19.91 -6.56 8.37
C THR A 123 18.91 -5.44 8.62
N THR A 124 19.31 -4.41 9.36
CA THR A 124 18.44 -3.22 9.51
C THR A 124 18.18 -2.54 8.17
N ALA A 125 19.15 -2.55 7.24
CA ALA A 125 18.99 -2.02 5.88
C ALA A 125 17.90 -2.77 5.10
N ALA A 126 17.74 -4.07 5.34
CA ALA A 126 16.70 -4.91 4.74
C ALA A 126 15.28 -4.63 5.26
N SER A 127 15.11 -3.79 6.29
CA SER A 127 13.78 -3.48 6.83
C SER A 127 12.92 -2.83 5.76
N LYS A 128 11.68 -3.31 5.59
CA LYS A 128 10.72 -2.66 4.70
C LYS A 128 10.34 -1.30 5.26
N VAL A 129 10.22 -0.29 4.41
CA VAL A 129 9.96 1.09 4.86
C VAL A 129 8.94 1.77 3.97
N MET A 130 8.12 2.63 4.57
CA MET A 130 7.04 3.45 4.00
C MET A 130 5.63 2.87 4.14
N PRO A 131 5.31 1.62 3.75
CA PRO A 131 3.95 1.12 3.88
C PRO A 131 3.39 1.27 5.30
N PRO A 132 2.14 1.73 5.47
CA PRO A 132 1.47 1.75 6.76
C PRO A 132 1.15 0.33 7.22
N THR A 133 1.76 -0.10 8.32
CA THR A 133 1.67 -1.49 8.79
C THR A 133 1.31 -1.62 10.26
N THR A 134 1.05 -0.53 10.96
CA THR A 134 0.66 -0.60 12.38
C THR A 134 -0.81 -1.06 12.52
N PRO A 135 -1.19 -1.65 13.66
CA PRO A 135 -2.60 -2.00 13.93
C PRO A 135 -3.48 -0.77 14.23
N TYR A 136 -2.98 0.47 14.04
CA TYR A 136 -3.73 1.67 14.43
C TYR A 136 -5.00 1.90 13.61
N CYS A 137 -5.12 1.26 12.44
CA CYS A 137 -6.32 1.29 11.61
C CYS A 137 -7.49 0.46 12.18
N GLY A 138 -7.27 -0.40 13.18
CA GLY A 138 -8.31 -1.23 13.78
C GLY A 138 -8.86 -2.32 12.85
N MET A 139 -8.11 -2.71 11.82
CA MET A 139 -8.48 -3.78 10.88
C MET A 139 -7.26 -4.64 10.53
N PRO A 140 -7.46 -5.92 10.15
CA PRO A 140 -6.36 -6.77 9.74
C PRO A 140 -5.59 -6.19 8.55
N ARG A 141 -4.27 -6.45 8.52
CA ARG A 141 -3.40 -6.04 7.43
C ARG A 141 -2.74 -7.23 6.76
N VAL A 142 -2.80 -7.23 5.44
CA VAL A 142 -2.08 -8.18 4.57
C VAL A 142 -1.14 -7.40 3.67
N ALA A 143 -0.04 -8.00 3.28
CA ALA A 143 0.92 -7.40 2.37
C ALA A 143 1.33 -8.35 1.26
N ILE A 144 1.67 -7.77 0.11
CA ILE A 144 2.61 -8.40 -0.81
C ILE A 144 4.00 -7.95 -0.41
N VAL A 145 4.78 -8.85 0.16
CA VAL A 145 6.18 -8.63 0.53
C VAL A 145 7.07 -9.16 -0.57
N PHE A 146 7.92 -8.29 -1.12
CA PHE A 146 8.95 -8.71 -2.07
C PHE A 146 10.19 -9.14 -1.30
N ALA A 147 10.58 -10.40 -1.50
CA ALA A 147 11.73 -11.00 -0.85
C ALA A 147 12.54 -11.84 -1.85
N ARG A 148 13.83 -11.99 -1.60
CA ARG A 148 14.70 -12.90 -2.35
C ARG A 148 14.36 -14.33 -1.95
N LEU A 149 13.85 -15.11 -2.90
CA LEU A 149 13.54 -16.51 -2.68
C LEU A 149 14.84 -17.31 -2.63
N MET A 150 15.08 -17.99 -1.51
CA MET A 150 16.23 -18.86 -1.29
C MET A 150 15.79 -20.33 -1.34
N VAL A 151 16.39 -21.11 -2.23
CA VAL A 151 16.11 -22.56 -2.39
C VAL A 151 17.44 -23.30 -2.33
N HIS A 152 17.59 -24.21 -1.36
CA HIS A 152 18.85 -24.93 -1.10
C HIS A 152 20.07 -23.99 -1.04
N GLY A 153 19.93 -22.87 -0.32
CA GLY A 153 20.99 -21.85 -0.18
C GLY A 153 21.24 -20.97 -1.41
N LYS A 154 20.50 -21.16 -2.51
CA LYS A 154 20.68 -20.39 -3.76
C LYS A 154 19.51 -19.45 -4.01
N SER A 155 19.84 -18.21 -4.40
CA SER A 155 18.85 -17.20 -4.80
C SER A 155 18.16 -17.56 -6.12
N GLN A 156 16.84 -17.64 -6.09
CA GLN A 156 15.94 -17.82 -7.26
C GLN A 156 15.37 -16.49 -7.77
N GLY A 157 15.90 -15.36 -7.29
CA GLY A 157 15.46 -14.02 -7.65
C GLY A 157 14.48 -13.43 -6.62
N VAL A 158 14.07 -12.18 -6.87
CA VAL A 158 13.10 -11.48 -6.02
C VAL A 158 11.69 -11.88 -6.41
N LYS A 159 10.92 -12.38 -5.44
CA LYS A 159 9.56 -12.91 -5.63
C LYS A 159 8.57 -12.23 -4.66
N PRO A 160 7.30 -12.07 -5.07
CA PRO A 160 6.26 -11.55 -4.18
C PRO A 160 5.63 -12.66 -3.33
N PHE A 161 5.38 -12.37 -2.05
CA PHE A 161 4.75 -13.28 -1.09
C PHE A 161 3.55 -12.60 -0.42
N VAL A 162 2.45 -13.32 -0.23
CA VAL A 162 1.32 -12.88 0.61
C VAL A 162 1.69 -13.11 2.07
N VAL A 163 1.65 -12.04 2.86
CA VAL A 163 2.04 -12.05 4.28
C VAL A 163 0.98 -11.34 5.10
N PHE A 164 0.41 -12.00 6.09
CA PHE A 164 -0.46 -11.36 7.08
C PHE A 164 0.42 -10.67 8.13
N LEU A 165 0.28 -9.35 8.24
CA LEU A 165 1.14 -8.52 9.09
C LEU A 165 0.56 -8.34 10.50
N SER A 166 -0.75 -8.11 10.58
CA SER A 166 -1.45 -7.82 11.83
C SER A 166 -2.90 -8.28 11.74
N ASP A 167 -3.48 -8.56 12.90
CA ASP A 167 -4.93 -8.56 13.07
C ASP A 167 -5.41 -7.12 13.33
N ALA A 168 -6.64 -6.95 13.81
CA ALA A 168 -7.20 -5.62 14.07
C ALA A 168 -6.42 -4.85 15.17
N ASP A 169 -5.90 -5.57 16.16
CA ASP A 169 -5.36 -4.95 17.38
C ASP A 169 -3.86 -5.19 17.60
N ALA A 170 -3.29 -6.21 16.97
CA ALA A 170 -1.93 -6.66 17.26
C ALA A 170 -1.19 -7.15 16.00
N MET A 171 0.14 -7.00 16.02
CA MET A 171 1.03 -7.58 15.01
C MET A 171 1.04 -9.11 15.13
N ARG A 172 1.22 -9.79 14.00
CA ARG A 172 1.42 -11.25 13.97
C ARG A 172 2.81 -11.62 14.54
N PRO A 173 2.98 -12.82 15.12
CA PRO A 173 4.27 -13.26 15.65
C PRO A 173 5.41 -13.13 14.63
N GLY A 174 6.56 -12.62 15.08
CA GLY A 174 7.73 -12.39 14.23
C GLY A 174 7.63 -11.16 13.32
N VAL A 175 6.49 -10.48 13.22
CA VAL A 175 6.35 -9.22 12.48
C VAL A 175 6.45 -8.04 13.45
N SER A 176 7.37 -7.12 13.21
CA SER A 176 7.46 -5.87 13.98
C SER A 176 7.16 -4.68 13.08
N SER A 177 6.50 -3.66 13.62
CA SER A 177 6.22 -2.39 12.93
C SER A 177 6.53 -1.21 13.83
N ARG A 178 7.32 -0.26 13.32
CA ARG A 178 7.68 0.99 13.98
C ARG A 178 7.26 2.17 13.11
N MET A 179 6.33 2.95 13.61
CA MET A 179 5.85 4.15 12.92
C MET A 179 6.99 5.16 12.71
N LEU A 180 7.03 5.75 11.52
CA LEU A 180 7.94 6.84 11.19
C LEU A 180 7.47 8.15 11.85
N PRO A 181 8.39 9.10 12.10
CA PRO A 181 8.03 10.43 12.55
C PRO A 181 7.03 11.11 11.60
N THR A 182 6.27 12.05 12.16
CA THR A 182 5.33 12.85 11.39
C THR A 182 6.06 13.67 10.33
N ARG A 183 5.56 13.62 9.09
CA ARG A 183 6.08 14.40 7.96
C ARG A 183 5.21 15.61 7.68
N PRO A 184 5.78 16.73 7.17
CA PRO A 184 5.00 17.83 6.63
C PRO A 184 4.09 17.33 5.48
N GLY A 185 2.86 17.82 5.41
CA GLY A 185 1.90 17.41 4.38
C GLY A 185 0.95 16.29 4.83
N THR A 186 0.98 15.14 4.14
CA THR A 186 -0.04 14.08 4.25
C THR A 186 -0.18 13.52 5.68
N LYS A 187 -1.36 13.71 6.25
CA LYS A 187 -1.79 13.13 7.53
C LYS A 187 -3.19 12.52 7.34
N PRO A 188 -3.52 11.39 7.99
CA PRO A 188 -2.79 10.66 9.03
C PRO A 188 -2.48 9.20 8.61
N LEU A 189 -1.50 8.98 7.73
CA LEU A 189 -1.04 7.63 7.43
C LEU A 189 0.06 7.21 8.40
N ASP A 190 -0.06 6.01 8.96
CA ASP A 190 0.87 5.37 9.88
C ASP A 190 2.07 4.72 9.16
N HIS A 191 2.69 5.46 8.24
CA HIS A 191 3.86 5.00 7.51
C HIS A 191 4.92 4.45 8.46
N SER A 192 5.44 3.25 8.16
CA SER A 192 6.22 2.49 9.14
C SER A 192 7.47 1.85 8.55
N ILE A 193 8.38 1.47 9.44
CA ILE A 193 9.44 0.50 9.21
C ILE A 193 8.94 -0.85 9.72
N THR A 194 9.03 -1.89 8.91
CA THR A 194 8.56 -3.24 9.24
C THR A 194 9.71 -4.24 9.10
N THR A 195 9.84 -5.15 10.07
CA THR A 195 10.82 -6.24 10.02
C THR A 195 10.16 -7.60 10.24
N PHE A 196 10.82 -8.64 9.74
CA PHE A 196 10.38 -10.03 9.84
C PHE A 196 11.47 -10.85 10.55
N ASN A 197 11.11 -11.46 11.67
CA ASN A 197 11.98 -12.34 12.44
C ASN A 197 11.51 -13.79 12.27
N HIS A 198 12.12 -14.52 11.32
CA HIS A 198 11.83 -15.92 11.02
C HIS A 198 10.32 -16.25 10.94
N VAL A 199 9.57 -15.43 10.17
CA VAL A 199 8.12 -15.55 10.03
C VAL A 199 7.79 -16.73 9.12
N GLN A 200 7.02 -17.69 9.63
CA GLN A 200 6.60 -18.86 8.85
C GLN A 200 5.42 -18.50 7.93
N LEU A 201 5.56 -18.84 6.66
CA LEU A 201 4.58 -18.62 5.61
C LEU A 201 4.16 -19.96 5.00
N PRO A 202 2.87 -20.16 4.70
CA PRO A 202 2.41 -21.39 4.06
C PRO A 202 2.97 -21.54 2.64
N SER A 203 2.94 -22.77 2.11
CA SER A 203 3.43 -23.09 0.77
C SER A 203 2.74 -22.31 -0.36
N ASN A 204 1.49 -21.88 -0.15
CA ASN A 204 0.77 -21.04 -1.09
C ASN A 204 1.06 -19.53 -0.95
N ALA A 205 1.93 -19.09 -0.04
CA ALA A 205 2.24 -17.67 0.13
C ALA A 205 2.95 -17.06 -1.09
N LEU A 206 3.77 -17.84 -1.80
CA LEU A 206 4.47 -17.39 -3.01
C LEU A 206 3.49 -17.06 -4.13
N LEU A 207 3.66 -15.91 -4.77
CA LEU A 207 2.88 -15.47 -5.93
C LEU A 207 3.70 -15.65 -7.23
N GLY A 208 3.36 -16.67 -8.00
CA GLY A 208 4.02 -17.02 -9.26
C GLY A 208 4.97 -18.22 -9.12
N SER A 209 5.87 -18.39 -10.09
CA SER A 209 6.75 -19.56 -10.15
C SER A 209 7.93 -19.44 -9.16
N PRO A 210 8.27 -20.54 -8.43
CA PRO A 210 9.47 -20.60 -7.60
C PRO A 210 10.76 -20.73 -8.41
N ALA A 211 10.67 -21.07 -9.70
CA ALA A 211 11.85 -21.25 -10.55
C ALA A 211 12.58 -19.93 -10.79
N LYS A 212 13.91 -20.01 -10.90
CA LYS A 212 14.73 -18.89 -11.36
C LYS A 212 14.33 -18.54 -12.80
N PRO A 213 13.99 -17.27 -13.08
CA PRO A 213 13.67 -16.85 -14.44
C PRO A 213 14.93 -16.83 -15.32
N THR A 214 14.78 -17.07 -16.61
CA THR A 214 15.86 -16.86 -17.59
C THR A 214 16.30 -15.38 -17.64
N ASN A 215 15.35 -14.46 -17.43
CA ASN A 215 15.61 -13.02 -17.36
C ASN A 215 15.02 -12.44 -16.06
N GLU A 216 15.85 -12.33 -15.02
CA GLU A 216 15.47 -11.81 -13.71
C GLU A 216 14.90 -10.38 -13.77
N ARG A 217 15.48 -9.52 -14.63
CA ARG A 217 15.02 -8.13 -14.78
C ARG A 217 13.60 -8.07 -15.33
N ALA A 218 13.33 -8.85 -16.38
CA ALA A 218 12.01 -8.87 -17.01
C ALA A 218 10.94 -9.43 -16.05
N GLU A 219 11.25 -10.49 -15.30
CA GLU A 219 10.32 -11.03 -14.31
C GLU A 219 10.06 -10.02 -13.18
N PHE A 220 11.10 -9.38 -12.65
CA PHE A 220 10.96 -8.36 -11.62
C PHE A 220 10.04 -7.22 -12.08
N LEU A 221 10.30 -6.66 -13.27
CA LEU A 221 9.48 -5.60 -13.86
C LEU A 221 8.03 -6.03 -14.08
N ARG A 222 7.79 -7.30 -14.46
CA ARG A 222 6.44 -7.86 -14.58
C ARG A 222 5.72 -7.87 -13.23
N HIS A 223 6.40 -8.25 -12.15
CA HIS A 223 5.82 -8.24 -10.81
C HIS A 223 5.52 -6.83 -10.30
N ILE A 224 6.38 -5.86 -10.59
CA ILE A 224 6.21 -4.46 -10.15
C ILE A 224 5.53 -3.56 -11.19
N ARG A 225 4.96 -4.12 -12.26
CA ARG A 225 4.41 -3.36 -13.41
C ARG A 225 3.44 -2.24 -13.04
N ARG A 226 2.77 -2.39 -11.88
CA ARG A 226 1.83 -1.40 -11.35
C ARG A 226 2.48 -0.13 -10.83
N VAL A 227 3.75 -0.16 -10.46
CA VAL A 227 4.50 1.03 -10.04
C VAL A 227 4.45 2.10 -11.14
N ALA A 228 4.61 1.73 -12.41
CA ALA A 228 4.51 2.67 -13.53
C ALA A 228 3.11 3.32 -13.63
N VAL A 229 2.05 2.53 -13.45
CA VAL A 229 0.66 3.03 -13.45
C VAL A 229 0.43 3.98 -12.28
N GLY A 230 0.86 3.60 -11.07
CA GLY A 230 0.77 4.44 -9.88
C GLY A 230 1.49 5.77 -10.04
N THR A 231 2.70 5.76 -10.62
CA THR A 231 3.46 6.99 -10.91
C THR A 231 2.69 7.93 -11.84
N LEU A 232 2.04 7.41 -12.89
CA LEU A 232 1.21 8.23 -13.78
C LEU A 232 -0.02 8.79 -13.06
N SER A 233 -0.68 7.97 -12.24
CA SER A 233 -1.85 8.40 -11.46
C SER A 233 -1.51 9.48 -10.43
N LEU A 234 -0.35 9.41 -9.77
CA LEU A 234 0.12 10.46 -8.86
C LEU A 234 0.32 11.79 -9.57
N SER A 235 0.82 11.79 -10.81
CA SER A 235 0.99 13.02 -11.61
C SER A 235 -0.33 13.74 -11.88
N ILE A 236 -1.46 13.01 -11.95
CA ILE A 236 -2.80 13.62 -12.13
C ILE A 236 -3.19 14.47 -10.90
N MET A 237 -2.70 14.14 -9.70
CA MET A 237 -2.93 14.96 -8.51
C MET A 237 -2.35 16.38 -8.69
N GLY A 238 -1.26 16.51 -9.46
CA GLY A 238 -0.66 17.80 -9.80
C GLY A 238 -1.65 18.74 -10.49
N ILE A 239 -2.52 18.23 -11.37
CA ILE A 239 -3.54 19.04 -12.06
C ILE A 239 -4.51 19.66 -11.04
N SER A 240 -4.97 18.87 -10.07
CA SER A 240 -5.87 19.34 -9.03
C SER A 240 -5.20 20.37 -8.12
N ALA A 241 -3.95 20.11 -7.73
CA ALA A 241 -3.15 21.03 -6.91
C ALA A 241 -2.95 22.37 -7.62
N ILE A 242 -2.58 22.36 -8.91
CA ILE A 242 -2.42 23.56 -9.73
C ILE A 242 -3.76 24.32 -9.82
N ARG A 243 -4.87 23.62 -10.09
CA ARG A 243 -6.19 24.27 -10.19
C ARG A 243 -6.57 24.99 -8.89
N ILE A 244 -6.35 24.36 -7.74
CA ILE A 244 -6.63 24.96 -6.43
C ILE A 244 -5.68 26.14 -6.17
N GLY A 245 -4.38 25.94 -6.38
CA GLY A 245 -3.36 26.97 -6.19
C GLY A 245 -3.62 28.21 -7.03
N THR A 246 -3.87 28.05 -8.33
CA THR A 246 -4.20 29.16 -9.23
C THR A 246 -5.49 29.86 -8.80
N ARG A 247 -6.53 29.11 -8.41
CA ARG A 247 -7.79 29.72 -7.95
C ARG A 247 -7.59 30.57 -6.69
N ILE A 248 -6.84 30.08 -5.71
CA ILE A 248 -6.52 30.82 -4.49
C ILE A 248 -5.73 32.09 -4.84
N ALA A 249 -4.67 31.94 -5.63
CA ALA A 249 -3.81 33.05 -6.04
C ALA A 249 -4.61 34.13 -6.79
N THR A 250 -5.41 33.76 -7.78
CA THR A 250 -6.23 34.71 -8.54
C THR A 250 -7.23 35.44 -7.64
N LEU A 251 -8.00 34.72 -6.82
CA LEU A 251 -8.99 35.34 -5.93
C LEU A 251 -8.36 36.26 -4.89
N TYR A 252 -7.16 35.93 -4.41
CA TYR A 252 -6.41 36.79 -3.50
C TYR A 252 -5.92 38.04 -4.22
N SER A 253 -5.33 37.90 -5.41
CA SER A 253 -4.85 39.02 -6.22
C SER A 253 -5.95 40.01 -6.61
N GLU A 254 -7.17 39.54 -6.90
CA GLU A 254 -8.32 40.41 -7.19
C GLU A 254 -8.73 41.28 -5.98
N ARG A 255 -8.49 40.80 -4.75
CA ARG A 255 -8.84 41.52 -3.51
C ARG A 255 -7.68 42.34 -2.97
N ARG A 256 -6.45 41.93 -3.24
CA ARG A 256 -5.26 42.51 -2.65
C ARG A 256 -4.79 43.70 -3.48
N THR A 257 -5.12 44.90 -3.01
CA THR A 257 -4.46 46.12 -3.49
C THR A 257 -3.10 46.26 -2.82
N ILE A 258 -2.05 46.49 -3.62
CA ILE A 258 -0.75 46.93 -3.12
C ILE A 258 -0.60 48.37 -3.60
N THR A 259 -0.68 49.33 -2.67
CA THR A 259 -0.32 50.72 -2.97
C THR A 259 1.20 50.78 -3.18
N ALA A 260 1.64 51.39 -4.27
CA ALA A 260 3.05 51.69 -4.49
C ALA A 260 3.57 52.61 -3.36
N PRO A 261 4.88 52.55 -3.02
CA PRO A 261 5.50 53.54 -2.13
C PRO A 261 5.40 54.95 -2.71
#